data_AF-A0A9P6AKR4-F1
#
_entry.id   AF-A0A9P6AKR4-F1
#
_cell.length_a   1.000
_cell.length_b   1.000
_cell.length_c   1.000
_cell.angle_alpha   90.00
_cell.angle_beta   90.00
_cell.angle_gamma   90.00
#
_symmetry.space_group_name_H-M   'P 1'
#
loop_
_entity.id
_entity.type
_entity.pdbx_description
1 polymer ?
#
loop_
_entity_poly.entity_id
_entity_poly.type
_entity_poly.pdbx_seq_one_letter_code
_entity_poly.pdbx_strand_id
1 'polypeptide(L)'
;TGQAMGRLPLLEGMPVIIGENYDANGGIVNGSEGILKSVQYTIDAQGHQHASSCIVIVPNSTDQCLPGLQPHEVAVMEETTEL
;
A
#
# COMPACT_ATOMS: atom_id res chain seq x y z
N THR A 1 -18.08 -4.31 16.49
CA THR A 1 -18.95 -4.57 15.33
C THR A 1 -18.16 -5.36 14.31
N GLY A 2 -18.30 -6.69 14.33
CA GLY A 2 -17.55 -7.59 13.44
C GLY A 2 -18.08 -7.56 12.02
N GLN A 3 -17.98 -6.42 11.35
CA GLN A 3 -18.09 -6.39 9.90
C GLN A 3 -16.80 -6.99 9.39
N ALA A 4 -16.84 -8.26 8.97
CA ALA A 4 -15.82 -8.78 8.08
C ALA A 4 -15.83 -7.85 6.87
N MET A 5 -14.87 -6.92 6.81
CA MET A 5 -14.58 -6.22 5.57
C MET A 5 -14.30 -7.35 4.58
N GLY A 6 -15.20 -7.54 3.62
CA GLY A 6 -14.99 -8.52 2.56
C GLY A 6 -13.65 -8.24 1.87
N ARG A 7 -13.13 -9.22 1.13
CA ARG A 7 -11.89 -9.01 0.38
C ARG A 7 -12.10 -7.86 -0.62
N LEU A 8 -11.33 -6.79 -0.48
CA LEU A 8 -11.31 -5.70 -1.45
C LEU A 8 -10.38 -6.11 -2.60
N PRO A 9 -10.87 -6.23 -3.85
CA PRO A 9 -9.98 -6.46 -4.98
C PRO A 9 -9.12 -5.21 -5.17
N LEU A 10 -7.80 -5.41 -5.21
CA LEU A 10 -6.83 -4.35 -5.53
C LEU A 10 -6.43 -4.47 -6.99
N LEU A 11 -6.86 -3.51 -7.81
CA LEU A 11 -6.56 -3.42 -9.23
C LEU A 11 -5.66 -2.21 -9.49
N GLU A 12 -4.70 -2.35 -10.39
CA GLU A 12 -3.87 -1.24 -10.84
C GLU A 12 -4.74 -0.09 -11.39
N GLY A 13 -4.38 1.13 -11.04
CA GLY A 13 -5.15 2.34 -11.35
C GLY A 13 -6.24 2.67 -10.34
N MET A 14 -6.49 1.85 -9.32
CA MET A 14 -7.48 2.15 -8.30
C MET A 14 -7.05 3.32 -7.39
N PRO A 15 -7.98 4.25 -7.06
CA PRO A 15 -7.77 5.19 -5.98
C PRO A 15 -7.68 4.45 -4.66
N VAL A 16 -6.67 4.80 -3.86
CA VAL A 16 -6.43 4.22 -2.53
C VAL A 16 -6.12 5.32 -1.53
N ILE A 17 -6.37 5.04 -0.26
CA ILE A 17 -5.99 5.89 0.87
C ILE A 17 -5.01 5.09 1.72
N ILE A 18 -3.87 5.70 2.03
CA ILE A 18 -2.89 5.13 2.96
C ILE A 18 -3.44 5.30 4.38
N GLY A 19 -3.64 4.19 5.07
CA GLY A 19 -4.27 4.14 6.39
C GLY A 19 -3.32 4.39 7.56
N GLU A 20 -2.03 4.58 7.33
CA GLU A 20 -1.03 4.68 8.39
C GLU A 20 0.08 5.69 8.03
N ASN A 21 0.83 6.13 9.04
CA ASN A 21 1.96 7.01 8.81
C ASN A 21 3.15 6.17 8.36
N TYR A 22 3.46 6.24 7.07
CA TYR A 22 4.58 5.48 6.47
C TYR A 22 5.88 6.29 6.48
N ASP A 23 5.80 7.57 6.11
CA ASP A 23 6.92 8.51 6.15
C ASP A 23 6.39 9.94 6.35
N ALA A 24 6.27 10.34 7.61
CA ALA A 24 5.76 11.66 7.95
C ALA A 24 6.64 12.80 7.41
N ASN A 25 7.96 12.59 7.30
CA ASN A 25 8.88 13.61 6.76
C ASN A 25 8.78 13.69 5.23
N GLY A 26 8.52 12.56 4.57
CA GLY A 26 8.23 12.46 3.14
C GLY A 26 6.80 12.83 2.74
N GLY A 27 5.96 13.22 3.69
CA GLY A 27 4.56 13.59 3.44
C GLY A 27 3.61 12.40 3.26
N ILE A 28 4.05 11.17 3.58
CA ILE A 28 3.24 9.96 3.55
C ILE A 28 2.66 9.72 4.94
N VAL A 29 1.49 10.30 5.17
CA VAL A 29 0.74 10.21 6.43
C VAL A 29 -0.57 9.44 6.25
N ASN A 30 -1.20 9.04 7.35
CA ASN A 30 -2.57 8.56 7.34
C ASN A 30 -3.49 9.55 6.60
N GLY A 31 -4.30 9.04 5.69
CA GLY A 31 -5.17 9.85 4.83
C GLY A 31 -4.51 10.29 3.52
N SER A 32 -3.25 9.92 3.25
CA SER A 32 -2.62 10.23 1.96
C SER A 32 -3.34 9.51 0.83
N GLU A 33 -3.82 10.28 -0.14
CA GLU A 33 -4.49 9.78 -1.33
C GLU A 33 -3.47 9.40 -2.41
N GLY A 34 -3.71 8.29 -3.09
CA GLY A 34 -2.84 7.84 -4.17
C GLY A 34 -3.53 6.92 -5.15
N ILE A 35 -2.77 6.55 -6.18
CA ILE A 35 -3.18 5.58 -7.19
C ILE A 35 -2.35 4.32 -7.03
N LEU A 36 -3.02 3.19 -6.91
CA LEU A 36 -2.37 1.88 -6.85
C LEU A 36 -1.68 1.59 -8.18
N LYS A 37 -0.35 1.47 -8.16
CA LYS A 37 0.46 1.19 -9.35
C LYS A 37 0.64 -0.30 -9.58
N SER A 38 0.95 -1.05 -8.53
CA SER A 38 1.16 -2.50 -8.60
C SER A 38 0.94 -3.15 -7.25
N VAL A 39 0.58 -4.44 -7.25
CA VAL A 39 0.45 -5.27 -6.05
C VAL A 39 1.27 -6.54 -6.22
N GLN A 40 2.03 -6.88 -5.19
CA GLN A 40 2.69 -8.16 -5.10
C GLN A 40 1.88 -9.09 -4.18
N TYR A 41 1.70 -10.33 -4.63
CA TYR A 41 0.98 -11.35 -3.89
C TYR A 41 1.91 -12.51 -3.52
N THR A 42 1.73 -13.04 -2.31
CA THR A 42 2.23 -14.35 -1.90
C THR A 42 1.10 -15.36 -1.94
N ILE A 43 1.42 -16.63 -2.13
CA ILE A 43 0.44 -17.72 -2.18
C ILE A 43 0.65 -18.61 -0.96
N ASP A 44 -0.40 -18.82 -0.16
CA ASP A 44 -0.35 -19.72 1.00
C ASP A 44 -0.45 -21.21 0.60
N ALA A 45 -0.30 -22.11 1.57
CA ALA A 45 -0.35 -23.55 1.34
C ALA A 45 -1.73 -24.04 0.83
N GLN A 46 -2.77 -23.24 1.01
CA GLN A 46 -4.14 -23.50 0.58
C GLN A 46 -4.44 -22.87 -0.79
N GLY A 47 -3.48 -22.17 -1.40
CA GLY A 47 -3.62 -21.55 -2.71
C GLY A 47 -4.27 -20.16 -2.68
N HIS A 48 -4.44 -19.53 -1.51
CA HIS A 48 -4.95 -18.17 -1.44
C HIS A 48 -3.85 -17.14 -1.70
N GLN A 49 -4.21 -16.08 -2.41
CA GLN A 49 -3.34 -14.94 -2.67
C GLN A 49 -3.48 -13.91 -1.55
N HIS A 50 -2.36 -13.52 -0.96
CA HIS A 50 -2.24 -12.49 0.07
C HIS A 50 -1.41 -11.34 -0.47
N ALA A 51 -1.94 -10.12 -0.42
CA ALA A 51 -1.20 -8.95 -0.88
C ALA A 51 -0.08 -8.64 0.13
N SER A 52 1.17 -8.92 -0.25
CA SER A 52 2.34 -8.76 0.63
C SER A 52 2.94 -7.36 0.58
N SER A 53 2.79 -6.69 -0.56
CA SER A 53 3.22 -5.31 -0.73
C SER A 53 2.52 -4.69 -1.94
N CYS A 54 2.50 -3.37 -2.01
CA CYS A 54 2.07 -2.63 -3.18
C CYS A 54 2.89 -1.35 -3.38
N ILE A 55 2.89 -0.86 -4.61
CA ILE A 55 3.41 0.46 -4.94
C ILE A 55 2.23 1.39 -5.16
N VAL A 56 2.23 2.52 -4.45
CA VAL A 56 1.21 3.58 -4.58
C VAL A 56 1.89 4.85 -5.07
N ILE A 57 1.30 5.49 -6.08
CA ILE A 57 1.71 6.81 -6.53
C ILE A 57 0.97 7.83 -5.68
N VAL A 58 1.69 8.64 -4.90
CA VAL A 58 1.15 9.68 -4.02
C VAL A 58 1.60 11.06 -4.55
N PRO A 59 0.79 11.75 -5.36
CA PRO A 59 1.22 12.97 -6.05
C PRO A 59 1.65 14.11 -5.13
N ASN A 60 1.17 14.12 -3.88
CA ASN A 60 1.44 15.16 -2.88
C ASN A 60 2.61 14.81 -1.94
N SER A 61 3.33 13.72 -2.19
CA SER A 61 4.53 13.37 -1.43
C SER A 61 5.72 14.25 -1.83
N THR A 62 6.80 14.19 -1.04
CA THR A 62 8.07 14.79 -1.45
C THR A 62 8.72 14.01 -2.60
N ASP A 63 9.71 14.61 -3.24
CA ASP A 63 10.55 13.97 -4.27
C ASP A 63 11.57 12.97 -3.70
N GLN A 64 11.62 12.81 -2.37
CA GLN A 64 12.51 11.85 -1.73
C GLN A 64 11.95 10.43 -1.95
N CYS A 65 12.65 9.65 -2.78
CA CYS A 65 12.25 8.29 -3.13
C CYS A 65 13.20 7.24 -2.52
N LEU A 66 12.65 6.05 -2.28
CA LEU A 66 13.47 4.88 -1.96
C LEU A 66 14.28 4.45 -3.19
N PRO A 67 15.51 3.92 -3.01
CA PRO A 67 16.29 3.41 -4.12
C PRO A 67 15.51 2.38 -4.96
N GLY A 68 15.43 2.62 -6.26
CA GLY A 68 14.69 1.75 -7.19
C GLY A 68 13.23 2.15 -7.41
N LEU A 69 12.71 3.15 -6.70
CA LEU A 69 11.40 3.76 -6.95
C LEU A 69 11.54 5.10 -7.66
N GLN A 70 10.49 5.50 -8.39
CA GLN A 70 10.41 6.84 -8.96
C GLN A 70 9.98 7.86 -7.87
N PRO A 71 10.19 9.17 -8.10
CA PRO A 71 9.56 10.19 -7.28
C PRO A 71 8.05 9.93 -7.14
N HIS A 72 7.51 10.19 -5.95
CA HIS A 72 6.11 9.93 -5.59
C HIS A 72 5.67 8.48 -5.53
N GLU A 73 6.56 7.51 -5.73
CA GLU A 73 6.25 6.11 -5.53
C GLU A 73 6.56 5.69 -4.09
N VAL A 74 5.54 5.15 -3.44
CA VAL A 74 5.58 4.69 -2.06
C VAL A 74 5.41 3.18 -2.07
N ALA A 75 6.37 2.47 -1.48
CA ALA A 75 6.20 1.06 -1.17
C ALA A 75 5.42 0.92 0.15
N VAL A 76 4.28 0.24 0.10
CA VAL A 76 3.50 -0.15 1.27
C VAL A 76 3.62 -1.66 1.41
N MET A 77 4.12 -2.11 2.56
CA MET A 77 4.24 -3.52 2.92
C MET A 77 3.04 -3.97 3.75
N GLU A 78 2.72 -5.26 3.67
CA GLU A 78 1.77 -5.87 4.59
C GLU A 78 2.25 -5.68 6.03
N GLU A 79 1.33 -5.31 6.92
CA GLU A 79 1.62 -5.32 8.34
C GLU A 79 1.11 -6.62 8.95
N THR A 80 2.03 -7.39 9.53
CA THR A 80 1.69 -8.56 10.32
C THR A 80 1.71 -8.17 11.79
N THR A 81 0.57 -8.22 12.46
CA THR A 81 0.56 -8.17 13.93
C THR A 81 0.95 -9.55 14.44
N GLU A 82 2.20 -9.73 14.87
CA GLU A 82 2.51 -10.81 15.80
C GLU A 82 1.83 -10.45 17.14
N LEU A 83 0.76 -11.17 17.47
CA LEU A 83 0.09 -11.11 18.78
C LEU A 83 0.78 -12.03 19.78
#